data_AF-A0A9E2MHR0-F1
#
_entry.id   AF-A0A9E2MHR0-F1
#
_cell.length_a   1.000
_cell.length_b   1.000
_cell.length_c   1.000
_cell.angle_alpha   90.00
_cell.angle_beta   90.00
_cell.angle_gamma   90.00
#
_symmetry.space_group_name_H-M   'P 1'
#
loop_
_entity.id
_entity.type
_entity.pdbx_description
1 polymer ?
#
loop_
_entity_poly.entity_id
_entity_poly.type
_entity_poly.pdbx_seq_one_letter_code
_entity_poly.pdbx_strand_id
1 'polypeptide(L)'
;MSEDKRQPLVAVKDLHVEFDVRDGIVHAVDGASFTLYRRQTLGIIGESGCGKSITAKAIMNMVPKPGKMRGEIIFYEKTGKNGDETIEEVRIDQLHHDGKRIREIRGGHIGMIFQEPMSSLTPVFTAGFHILEAVKLHRFMPVDTIGETMSTNIQKKRRVTKDEALKIAVDMLRSVGLPNPEQRVDSYPHQLSGGQRQRVMIAIALSAHPDLLIADEPTTALDVSIEAQILDLMRDLQENFDMAIMFITHNLGVIAEIADEIVVMYMGKEVERADTIELFENPKHPYTTSLLGSIPEIGEKKSELATIEGMVPSPFNLPPGCVFHPRCPEYMPGKCDKVYPEYDEVVDGHWARCLLYDGCWPDTQEAQAIKESA
;
A
#
# COMPACT_ATOMS: atom_id res chain seq x y z
N MET A 1 7.23 0.05 23.42
CA MET A 1 8.17 1.14 23.06
C MET A 1 7.31 2.29 22.57
N SER A 2 7.33 3.44 23.25
CA SER A 2 6.39 4.56 23.03
C SER A 2 6.28 4.99 21.57
N GLU A 3 5.05 5.24 21.10
CA GLU A 3 4.68 5.72 19.74
C GLU A 3 5.43 7.00 19.30
N ASP A 4 6.00 7.75 20.23
CA ASP A 4 6.56 9.10 20.02
C ASP A 4 7.94 9.17 19.31
N LYS A 5 8.34 8.15 18.55
CA LYS A 5 9.67 8.12 17.87
C LYS A 5 9.66 7.73 16.39
N ARG A 6 8.53 7.37 15.79
CA ARG A 6 8.47 7.03 14.36
C ARG A 6 8.10 8.27 13.55
N GLN A 7 8.94 8.63 12.57
CA GLN A 7 8.66 9.76 11.69
C GLN A 7 7.63 9.35 10.64
N PRO A 8 6.49 10.05 10.52
CA PRO A 8 5.48 9.74 9.50
C PRO A 8 6.06 10.00 8.11
N LEU A 9 5.64 9.18 7.15
CA LEU A 9 5.97 9.33 5.72
C LEU A 9 4.73 9.71 4.92
N VAL A 10 3.63 8.99 5.12
CA VAL A 10 2.32 9.29 4.53
C VAL A 10 1.27 9.16 5.63
N ALA A 11 0.45 10.19 5.81
CA ALA A 11 -0.75 10.11 6.64
C ALA A 11 -1.99 10.22 5.75
N VAL A 12 -2.90 9.26 5.88
CA VAL A 12 -4.21 9.24 5.26
C VAL A 12 -5.22 9.54 6.36
N LYS A 13 -6.07 10.56 6.16
CA LYS A 13 -7.08 10.98 7.15
C LYS A 13 -8.44 11.09 6.48
N ASP A 14 -9.41 10.36 7.02
CA ASP A 14 -10.80 10.33 6.57
C ASP A 14 -10.91 10.24 5.04
N LEU A 15 -10.21 9.28 4.43
CA LEU A 15 -10.19 9.11 2.98
C LEU A 15 -11.52 8.52 2.50
N HIS A 16 -12.16 9.24 1.59
CA HIS A 16 -13.36 8.80 0.88
C HIS A 16 -13.09 8.78 -0.62
N VAL A 17 -13.39 7.66 -1.28
CA VAL A 17 -13.32 7.53 -2.73
C VAL A 17 -14.63 6.97 -3.27
N GLU A 18 -15.34 7.79 -4.05
CA GLU A 18 -16.66 7.49 -4.57
C GLU A 18 -16.64 7.42 -6.11
N PHE A 19 -17.32 6.43 -6.68
CA PHE A 19 -17.51 6.29 -8.13
C PHE A 19 -18.98 6.46 -8.48
N ASP A 20 -19.28 7.48 -9.28
CA ASP A 20 -20.61 7.71 -9.85
C ASP A 20 -20.73 6.91 -11.17
N VAL A 21 -21.36 5.74 -11.09
CA VAL A 21 -21.58 4.84 -12.23
C VAL A 21 -23.07 4.70 -12.51
N ARG A 22 -23.42 4.08 -13.65
CA ARG A 22 -24.82 4.00 -14.11
C ARG A 22 -25.77 3.38 -13.09
N ASP A 23 -25.29 2.41 -12.33
CA ASP A 23 -26.09 1.64 -11.36
C ASP A 23 -26.12 2.27 -9.96
N GLY A 24 -25.45 3.41 -9.76
CA GLY A 24 -25.43 4.15 -8.49
C GLY A 24 -24.05 4.64 -8.09
N ILE A 25 -23.95 5.15 -6.86
CA ILE A 25 -22.70 5.60 -6.26
C ILE A 25 -22.07 4.41 -5.52
N VAL A 26 -20.83 4.09 -5.85
CA VAL A 26 -20.02 3.09 -5.14
C VAL A 26 -19.01 3.81 -4.25
N HIS A 27 -19.10 3.56 -2.95
CA HIS A 27 -18.10 4.00 -1.97
C HIS A 27 -16.97 2.96 -1.92
N ALA A 28 -15.93 3.17 -2.74
CA ALA A 28 -14.82 2.23 -2.84
C ALA A 28 -13.84 2.32 -1.65
N VAL A 29 -13.76 3.51 -1.03
CA VAL A 29 -13.11 3.74 0.26
C VAL A 29 -14.00 4.72 1.02
N ASP A 30 -14.26 4.45 2.30
CA ASP A 30 -15.23 5.18 3.13
C ASP A 30 -14.69 5.35 4.55
N GLY A 31 -13.95 6.44 4.76
CA GLY A 31 -13.44 6.89 6.06
C GLY A 31 -12.16 6.19 6.53
N ALA A 32 -11.28 5.77 5.62
CA ALA A 32 -10.00 5.13 5.99
C ALA A 32 -9.01 6.16 6.58
N SER A 33 -8.36 5.81 7.70
CA SER A 33 -7.45 6.70 8.42
C SER A 33 -6.27 5.94 9.05
N PHE A 34 -5.10 6.04 8.44
CA PHE A 34 -3.88 5.37 8.91
C PHE A 34 -2.63 6.20 8.56
N THR A 35 -1.54 5.92 9.28
CA THR A 35 -0.25 6.56 9.04
C THR A 35 0.79 5.51 8.73
N LEU A 36 1.47 5.66 7.60
CA LEU A 36 2.65 4.89 7.26
C LEU A 36 3.89 5.66 7.69
N TYR A 37 4.73 5.01 8.49
CA TYR A 37 5.98 5.56 9.00
C TYR A 37 7.17 5.22 8.11
N ARG A 38 8.23 6.02 8.20
CA ARG A 38 9.50 5.73 7.52
C ARG A 38 10.07 4.39 8.01
N ARG A 39 10.64 3.61 7.09
CA ARG A 39 11.19 2.26 7.34
C ARG A 39 10.18 1.23 7.88
N GLN A 40 8.88 1.50 7.75
CA GLN A 40 7.84 0.55 8.12
C GLN A 40 7.35 -0.19 6.87
N THR A 41 6.96 -1.45 7.04
CA THR A 41 6.08 -2.15 6.11
C THR A 41 4.65 -2.14 6.66
N LEU A 42 3.76 -1.39 6.01
CA LEU A 42 2.32 -1.44 6.28
C LEU A 42 1.65 -2.42 5.32
N GLY A 43 1.03 -3.46 5.85
CA GLY A 43 0.20 -4.38 5.11
C GLY A 43 -1.23 -3.86 4.96
N ILE A 44 -1.82 -3.98 3.77
CA ILE A 44 -3.26 -3.78 3.58
C ILE A 44 -3.87 -5.06 3.02
N ILE A 45 -4.81 -5.63 3.78
CA ILE A 45 -5.46 -6.90 3.46
C ILE A 45 -6.99 -6.79 3.42
N GLY A 46 -7.61 -7.81 2.87
CA GLY A 46 -9.06 -7.95 2.77
C GLY A 46 -9.49 -8.68 1.50
N GLU A 47 -10.77 -9.00 1.38
CA GLU A 47 -11.36 -9.67 0.21
C GLU A 47 -11.18 -8.83 -1.07
N SER A 48 -11.30 -9.47 -2.23
CA SER A 48 -11.25 -8.76 -3.51
C SER A 48 -12.34 -7.67 -3.58
N GLY A 49 -12.00 -6.49 -4.10
CA GLY A 49 -12.93 -5.38 -4.21
C GLY A 49 -13.19 -4.57 -2.93
N CYS A 50 -12.48 -4.83 -1.81
CA CYS A 50 -12.69 -4.09 -0.56
C CYS A 50 -12.05 -2.69 -0.50
N GLY A 51 -11.37 -2.22 -1.55
CA GLY A 51 -10.82 -0.85 -1.62
C GLY A 51 -9.30 -0.71 -1.52
N LYS A 52 -8.54 -1.80 -1.37
CA LYS A 52 -7.07 -1.77 -1.19
C LYS A 52 -6.32 -1.03 -2.31
N SER A 53 -6.50 -1.47 -3.56
CA SER A 53 -5.86 -0.86 -4.72
C SER A 53 -6.34 0.57 -5.00
N ILE A 54 -7.59 0.90 -4.63
CA ILE A 54 -8.11 2.27 -4.74
C ILE A 54 -7.44 3.19 -3.71
N THR A 55 -7.17 2.69 -2.50
CA THR A 55 -6.41 3.41 -1.47
C THR A 55 -5.01 3.75 -1.94
N ALA A 56 -4.29 2.78 -2.53
CA ALA A 56 -2.99 3.02 -3.16
C ALA A 56 -3.06 4.07 -4.29
N LYS A 57 -4.05 3.94 -5.18
CA LYS A 57 -4.25 4.91 -6.28
C LYS A 57 -4.60 6.30 -5.77
N ALA A 58 -5.30 6.42 -4.64
CA ALA A 58 -5.58 7.70 -3.98
C ALA A 58 -4.29 8.36 -3.49
N ILE A 59 -3.41 7.60 -2.81
CA ILE A 59 -2.09 8.09 -2.38
C ILE A 59 -1.25 8.56 -3.56
N MET A 60 -1.37 7.90 -4.71
CA MET A 60 -0.69 8.30 -5.95
C MET A 60 -1.41 9.43 -6.72
N ASN A 61 -2.55 9.93 -6.26
CA ASN A 61 -3.42 10.86 -7.00
C ASN A 61 -3.66 10.37 -8.45
N MET A 62 -4.02 9.09 -8.53
CA MET A 62 -4.28 8.29 -9.74
C MET A 62 -5.66 7.63 -9.69
N VAL A 63 -6.58 8.15 -8.88
CA VAL A 63 -7.97 7.67 -8.85
C VAL A 63 -8.57 7.81 -10.27
N PRO A 64 -9.05 6.72 -10.89
CA PRO A 64 -9.55 6.78 -12.24
C PRO A 64 -10.87 7.55 -12.29
N LYS A 65 -11.12 8.29 -13.38
CA LYS A 65 -12.43 8.90 -13.61
C LYS A 65 -13.49 7.78 -13.82
N PRO A 66 -14.72 7.94 -13.33
CA PRO A 66 -15.33 9.14 -12.73
C PRO A 66 -15.12 9.30 -11.21
N GLY A 67 -14.15 8.58 -10.62
CA GLY A 67 -13.89 8.59 -9.19
C GLY A 67 -13.60 9.98 -8.62
N LYS A 68 -14.15 10.27 -7.45
CA LYS A 68 -13.97 11.50 -6.69
C LYS A 68 -13.38 11.15 -5.32
N MET A 69 -12.39 11.93 -4.90
CA MET A 69 -11.69 11.74 -3.64
C MET A 69 -11.98 12.91 -2.69
N ARG A 70 -12.21 12.61 -1.41
CA ARG A 70 -12.25 13.56 -0.28
C ARG A 70 -11.41 13.01 0.88
N GLY A 71 -11.12 13.86 1.87
CA GLY A 71 -10.18 13.54 2.96
C GLY A 71 -8.83 14.19 2.75
N GLU A 72 -7.84 13.78 3.53
CA GLU A 72 -6.48 14.32 3.48
C GLU A 72 -5.46 13.23 3.21
N ILE A 73 -4.52 13.52 2.30
CA ILE A 73 -3.35 12.68 2.06
C ILE A 73 -2.12 13.56 2.19
N ILE A 74 -1.42 13.41 3.31
CA ILE A 74 -0.25 14.22 3.66
C ILE A 74 1.00 13.38 3.41
N PHE A 75 1.87 13.85 2.53
CA PHE A 75 3.21 13.32 2.35
C PHE A 75 4.22 14.19 3.09
N TYR A 76 5.02 13.57 3.96
CA TYR A 76 6.04 14.24 4.77
C TYR A 76 7.38 14.15 4.04
N GLU A 77 7.62 15.09 3.13
CA GLU A 77 8.83 15.13 2.31
C GLU A 77 10.02 15.58 3.15
N LYS A 78 11.12 14.82 3.11
CA LYS A 78 12.39 15.27 3.69
C LYS A 78 13.06 16.23 2.71
N THR A 79 13.20 17.48 3.12
CA THR A 79 13.93 18.53 2.42
C THR A 79 15.16 18.94 3.23
N GLY A 80 16.19 19.52 2.59
CA GLY A 80 17.44 19.90 3.28
C GLY A 80 18.66 19.05 2.90
N LYS A 81 19.83 19.42 3.43
CA LYS A 81 21.14 18.80 3.09
C LYS A 81 22.06 18.77 4.31
N ASN A 82 22.96 17.78 4.36
CA ASN A 82 24.11 17.70 5.29
C ASN A 82 23.75 17.89 6.78
N GLY A 83 22.73 17.17 7.28
CA GLY A 83 22.38 17.15 8.70
C GLY A 83 21.41 18.24 9.16
N ASP A 84 20.97 19.12 8.26
CA ASP A 84 19.87 20.07 8.49
C ASP A 84 18.66 19.63 7.65
N GLU A 85 18.14 18.44 7.97
CA GLU A 85 16.93 17.87 7.34
C GLU A 85 15.69 18.49 7.96
N THR A 86 14.84 19.10 7.14
CA THR A 86 13.51 19.57 7.50
C THR A 86 12.46 18.65 6.90
N ILE A 87 11.33 18.50 7.58
CA ILE A 87 10.18 17.77 7.05
C ILE A 87 9.15 18.80 6.59
N GLU A 88 8.81 18.76 5.30
CA GLU A 88 7.76 19.58 4.70
C GLU A 88 6.50 18.74 4.46
N GLU A 89 5.35 19.26 4.87
CA GLU A 89 4.06 18.64 4.62
C GLU A 89 3.53 19.00 3.23
N VAL A 90 3.22 17.99 2.44
CA VAL A 90 2.65 18.14 1.10
C VAL A 90 1.28 17.49 1.05
N ARG A 91 0.24 18.30 0.82
CA ARG A 91 -1.14 17.85 0.63
C ARG A 91 -1.35 17.28 -0.77
N ILE A 92 -1.16 15.97 -0.93
CA ILE A 92 -1.33 15.24 -2.21
C ILE A 92 -2.76 15.40 -2.74
N ASP A 93 -3.75 15.38 -1.84
CA ASP A 93 -5.17 15.52 -2.15
C ASP A 93 -5.52 16.86 -2.82
N GLN A 94 -4.74 17.90 -2.57
CA GLN A 94 -4.96 19.24 -3.13
C GLN A 94 -4.18 19.50 -4.43
N LEU A 95 -3.29 18.58 -4.81
CA LEU A 95 -2.54 18.70 -6.05
C LEU A 95 -3.41 18.35 -7.26
N HIS A 96 -3.26 19.11 -8.34
CA HIS A 96 -3.82 18.70 -9.63
C HIS A 96 -3.18 17.38 -10.09
N HIS A 97 -3.97 16.38 -10.49
CA HIS A 97 -3.51 15.05 -10.91
C HIS A 97 -2.45 15.06 -12.04
N ASP A 98 -2.48 16.06 -12.92
CA ASP A 98 -1.45 16.31 -13.97
C ASP A 98 -0.43 17.40 -13.60
N GLY A 99 -0.42 17.84 -12.35
CA GLY A 99 0.47 18.88 -11.85
C GLY A 99 1.95 18.50 -11.95
N LYS A 100 2.83 19.50 -11.96
CA LYS A 100 4.28 19.24 -11.93
C LYS A 100 4.71 18.59 -10.61
N ARG A 101 4.18 19.08 -9.49
CA ARG A 101 4.53 18.61 -8.14
C ARG A 101 4.19 17.14 -7.91
N ILE A 102 2.98 16.70 -8.27
CA ILE A 102 2.59 15.29 -8.13
C ILE A 102 3.41 14.37 -9.06
N ARG A 103 3.89 14.87 -10.21
CA ARG A 103 4.81 14.13 -11.09
C ARG A 103 6.24 14.03 -10.54
N GLU A 104 6.66 14.96 -9.68
CA GLU A 104 7.93 14.86 -8.96
C GLU A 104 7.83 13.84 -7.81
N ILE A 105 6.68 13.81 -7.12
CA ILE A 105 6.39 12.82 -6.07
C ILE A 105 6.27 11.41 -6.67
N ARG A 106 5.42 11.22 -7.68
CA ARG A 106 5.26 9.93 -8.36
C ARG A 106 6.53 9.55 -9.11
N GLY A 107 6.98 8.31 -8.91
CA GLY A 107 8.17 7.77 -9.56
C GLY A 107 9.49 8.34 -9.05
N GLY A 108 9.48 9.45 -8.30
CA GLY A 108 10.65 10.01 -7.62
C GLY A 108 10.68 9.62 -6.15
N HIS A 109 9.69 10.08 -5.39
CA HIS A 109 9.56 9.83 -3.95
C HIS A 109 8.67 8.61 -3.63
N ILE A 110 7.68 8.33 -4.48
CA ILE A 110 6.77 7.19 -4.32
C ILE A 110 6.81 6.35 -5.59
N GLY A 111 7.35 5.14 -5.47
CA GLY A 111 7.32 4.11 -6.51
C GLY A 111 6.09 3.22 -6.34
N MET A 112 5.59 2.66 -7.44
CA MET A 112 4.46 1.74 -7.41
C MET A 112 4.70 0.53 -8.33
N ILE A 113 4.39 -0.66 -7.82
CA ILE A 113 4.21 -1.89 -8.59
C ILE A 113 2.71 -2.09 -8.72
N PHE A 114 2.19 -2.01 -9.94
CA PHE A 114 0.76 -2.14 -10.23
C PHE A 114 0.32 -3.61 -10.23
N GLN A 115 -0.97 -3.82 -9.93
CA GLN A 115 -1.66 -5.09 -10.11
C GLN A 115 -1.51 -5.58 -11.57
N GLU A 116 -1.29 -6.88 -11.76
CA GLU A 116 -0.91 -7.50 -13.04
C GLU A 116 0.37 -6.92 -13.67
N PRO A 117 1.50 -7.04 -12.98
CA PRO A 117 2.78 -6.49 -13.42
C PRO A 117 3.14 -6.92 -14.86
N MET A 118 2.82 -8.15 -15.21
CA MET A 118 3.09 -8.72 -16.54
C MET A 118 2.52 -7.91 -17.72
N SER A 119 1.46 -7.11 -17.51
CA SER A 119 0.85 -6.24 -18.53
C SER A 119 1.46 -4.83 -18.60
N SER A 120 2.21 -4.42 -17.57
CA SER A 120 2.72 -3.06 -17.43
C SER A 120 3.94 -2.75 -18.30
N LEU A 121 4.66 -3.78 -18.74
CA LEU A 121 5.83 -3.61 -19.62
C LEU A 121 5.40 -3.48 -21.07
N THR A 122 5.78 -2.37 -21.71
CA THR A 122 5.49 -2.16 -23.13
C THR A 122 6.33 -3.14 -23.97
N PRO A 123 5.70 -4.00 -24.80
CA PRO A 123 6.38 -5.15 -25.41
C PRO A 123 7.43 -4.78 -26.47
N VAL A 124 7.40 -3.54 -26.95
CA VAL A 124 8.32 -3.01 -27.98
C VAL A 124 9.55 -2.31 -27.41
N PHE A 125 9.69 -2.23 -26.09
CA PHE A 125 10.86 -1.64 -25.43
C PHE A 125 11.59 -2.67 -24.58
N THR A 126 12.91 -2.50 -24.44
CA THR A 126 13.74 -3.40 -23.64
C THR A 126 13.59 -3.12 -22.14
N ALA A 127 14.00 -4.07 -21.30
CA ALA A 127 14.04 -3.89 -19.85
C ALA A 127 14.85 -2.63 -19.46
N GLY A 128 16.02 -2.45 -20.08
CA GLY A 128 16.87 -1.29 -19.87
C GLY A 128 16.23 0.02 -20.29
N PHE A 129 15.46 0.03 -21.38
CA PHE A 129 14.75 1.23 -21.83
C PHE A 129 13.74 1.70 -20.78
N HIS A 130 12.92 0.80 -20.24
CA HIS A 130 11.91 1.17 -19.23
C HIS A 130 12.56 1.76 -17.97
N ILE A 131 13.67 1.17 -17.49
CA ILE A 131 14.39 1.69 -16.32
C ILE A 131 15.03 3.04 -16.65
N LEU A 132 15.69 3.15 -17.80
CA LEU A 132 16.31 4.39 -18.27
C LEU A 132 15.29 5.53 -18.38
N GLU A 133 14.08 5.24 -18.86
CA GLU A 133 13.00 6.21 -18.98
C GLU A 133 12.59 6.75 -17.61
N ALA A 134 12.32 5.86 -16.64
CA ALA A 134 12.00 6.23 -15.27
C ALA A 134 13.11 7.09 -14.63
N VAL A 135 14.37 6.67 -14.75
CA VAL A 135 15.53 7.40 -14.24
C VAL A 135 15.64 8.80 -14.85
N LYS A 136 15.45 8.94 -16.17
CA LYS A 136 15.56 10.25 -16.83
C LYS A 136 14.45 11.21 -16.46
N LEU A 137 13.26 10.69 -16.13
CA LEU A 137 12.11 11.49 -15.74
C LEU A 137 12.20 11.94 -14.28
N HIS A 138 12.64 11.05 -13.39
CA HIS A 138 12.46 11.22 -11.94
C HIS A 138 13.75 11.32 -11.14
N ARG A 139 14.90 10.91 -11.67
CA ARG A 139 16.17 10.96 -10.94
C ARG A 139 17.00 12.19 -11.30
N PHE A 140 17.58 12.80 -10.28
CA PHE A 140 18.54 13.89 -10.41
C PHE A 140 19.87 13.50 -9.77
N MET A 141 20.97 13.74 -10.47
CA MET A 141 22.32 13.50 -9.96
C MET A 141 23.01 14.81 -9.56
N PRO A 142 23.87 14.79 -8.53
CA PRO A 142 24.75 15.92 -8.24
C PRO A 142 25.66 16.22 -9.43
N VAL A 143 25.94 17.50 -9.68
CA VAL A 143 26.95 17.92 -10.65
C VAL A 143 28.32 17.78 -10.02
N ASP A 144 29.06 16.74 -10.40
CA ASP A 144 30.50 16.66 -10.12
C ASP A 144 31.20 17.78 -10.88
N THR A 145 31.66 18.80 -10.16
CA THR A 145 32.42 19.89 -10.77
C THR A 145 33.87 19.41 -10.90
N ILE A 146 34.21 18.79 -12.04
CA ILE A 146 35.61 18.51 -12.39
C ILE A 146 36.19 19.83 -12.91
N GLY A 147 36.79 20.61 -12.01
CA GLY A 147 37.41 21.88 -12.35
C GLY A 147 37.51 22.80 -11.14
N GLU A 148 38.73 23.10 -10.74
CA GLU A 148 39.15 23.95 -9.63
C GLU A 148 38.32 25.25 -9.51
N THR A 149 37.41 25.34 -8.54
CA THR A 149 37.18 26.51 -7.68
C THR A 149 36.27 26.07 -6.51
N MET A 150 36.87 25.79 -5.36
CA MET A 150 36.26 25.40 -4.08
C MET A 150 35.50 26.56 -3.40
N SER A 151 34.65 27.30 -4.12
CA SER A 151 33.93 28.44 -3.54
C SER A 151 32.55 28.63 -4.19
N THR A 152 31.62 27.71 -3.90
CA THR A 152 30.17 27.91 -3.68
C THR A 152 29.47 26.56 -3.77
N ASN A 153 29.23 25.92 -2.62
CA ASN A 153 28.60 24.60 -2.48
C ASN A 153 27.10 24.59 -2.82
N ILE A 154 26.71 25.10 -3.98
CA ILE A 154 25.41 24.80 -4.58
C ILE A 154 25.65 23.61 -5.51
N GLN A 155 25.59 22.38 -4.97
CA GLN A 155 25.48 21.18 -5.80
C GLN A 155 24.22 21.32 -6.66
N LYS A 156 24.39 21.84 -7.88
CA LYS A 156 23.37 21.83 -8.91
C LYS A 156 23.02 20.38 -9.15
N LYS A 157 21.73 20.07 -9.13
CA LYS A 157 21.21 18.77 -9.54
C LYS A 157 21.01 18.83 -11.06
N ARG A 158 21.57 17.87 -11.80
CA ARG A 158 21.33 17.73 -13.25
C ARG A 158 20.56 16.46 -13.54
N ARG A 159 19.90 16.44 -14.69
CA ARG A 159 19.31 15.21 -15.23
C ARG A 159 20.40 14.21 -15.58
N VAL A 160 20.05 12.94 -15.44
CA VAL A 160 20.91 11.80 -15.78
C VAL A 160 21.12 11.76 -17.29
N THR A 161 22.36 11.57 -17.72
CA THR A 161 22.69 11.33 -19.14
C THR A 161 22.23 9.94 -19.59
N LYS A 162 22.24 9.68 -20.90
CA LYS A 162 21.84 8.38 -21.43
C LYS A 162 22.76 7.25 -20.93
N ASP A 163 24.07 7.47 -20.94
CA ASP A 163 25.06 6.46 -20.56
C ASP A 163 25.01 6.14 -19.06
N GLU A 164 24.83 7.17 -18.22
CA GLU A 164 24.61 6.99 -16.79
C GLU A 164 23.30 6.25 -16.50
N ALA A 165 22.21 6.59 -17.21
CA ALA A 165 20.94 5.93 -17.02
C ALA A 165 21.01 4.46 -17.45
N LEU A 166 21.79 4.11 -18.48
CA LEU A 166 22.04 2.72 -18.86
C LEU A 166 22.84 1.97 -17.79
N LYS A 167 23.87 2.60 -17.21
CA LYS A 167 24.63 2.02 -16.09
C LYS A 167 23.73 1.78 -14.87
N ILE A 168 22.92 2.76 -14.50
CA ILE A 168 21.91 2.62 -13.44
C ILE A 168 20.94 1.48 -13.77
N ALA A 169 20.49 1.37 -15.02
CA ALA A 169 19.61 0.27 -15.41
C ALA A 169 20.25 -1.10 -15.16
N VAL A 170 21.50 -1.30 -15.58
CA VAL A 170 22.23 -2.56 -15.32
C VAL A 170 22.41 -2.80 -13.82
N ASP A 171 22.77 -1.77 -13.05
CA ASP A 171 22.95 -1.88 -11.60
C ASP A 171 21.64 -2.22 -10.88
N MET A 172 20.52 -1.64 -11.30
CA MET A 172 19.19 -1.96 -10.78
C MET A 172 18.76 -3.38 -11.17
N LEU A 173 19.05 -3.83 -12.39
CA LEU A 173 18.79 -5.23 -12.78
C LEU A 173 19.62 -6.21 -11.94
N ARG A 174 20.85 -5.82 -11.57
CA ARG A 174 21.70 -6.60 -10.67
C ARG A 174 21.14 -6.62 -9.25
N SER A 175 20.68 -5.49 -8.73
CA SER A 175 20.14 -5.39 -7.36
C SER A 175 18.87 -6.22 -7.17
N VAL A 176 18.05 -6.35 -8.22
CA VAL A 176 16.87 -7.24 -8.21
C VAL A 176 17.20 -8.70 -8.52
N GLY A 177 18.47 -9.09 -8.54
CA GLY A 177 18.90 -10.48 -8.74
C GLY A 177 18.62 -11.02 -10.16
N LEU A 178 18.55 -10.17 -11.18
CA LEU A 178 18.36 -10.63 -12.55
C LEU A 178 19.67 -11.26 -13.08
N PRO A 179 19.66 -12.51 -13.60
CA PRO A 179 20.87 -13.16 -14.07
C PRO A 179 21.39 -12.50 -15.36
N ASN A 180 22.71 -12.31 -15.45
CA ASN A 180 23.39 -11.66 -16.58
C ASN A 180 22.78 -10.28 -16.92
N PRO A 181 22.74 -9.33 -15.97
CA PRO A 181 22.04 -8.06 -16.13
C PRO A 181 22.58 -7.24 -17.31
N GLU A 182 23.88 -7.35 -17.62
CA GLU A 182 24.53 -6.70 -18.76
C GLU A 182 23.96 -7.17 -20.12
N GLN A 183 23.45 -8.40 -20.19
CA GLN A 183 22.78 -8.92 -21.39
C GLN A 183 21.28 -8.69 -21.33
N ARG A 184 20.68 -8.83 -20.14
CA ARG A 184 19.23 -8.73 -19.95
C ARG A 184 18.69 -7.31 -20.08
N VAL A 185 19.55 -6.29 -19.94
CA VAL A 185 19.20 -4.89 -20.20
C VAL A 185 18.64 -4.69 -21.62
N ASP A 186 19.09 -5.48 -22.59
CA ASP A 186 18.63 -5.43 -23.99
C ASP A 186 17.51 -6.43 -24.30
N SER A 187 17.03 -7.19 -23.30
CA SER A 187 15.94 -8.14 -23.48
C SER A 187 14.59 -7.42 -23.53
N TYR A 188 13.74 -7.83 -24.47
CA TYR A 188 12.34 -7.45 -24.52
C TYR A 188 11.49 -8.28 -23.54
N PRO A 189 10.32 -7.79 -23.12
CA PRO A 189 9.46 -8.52 -22.18
C PRO A 189 9.17 -9.97 -22.60
N HIS A 190 8.88 -10.21 -23.88
CA HIS A 190 8.61 -11.55 -24.39
C HIS A 190 9.80 -12.53 -24.32
N GLN A 191 11.02 -12.05 -24.07
CA GLN A 191 12.25 -12.85 -23.88
C GLN A 191 12.56 -13.16 -22.40
N LEU A 192 11.73 -12.65 -21.48
CA LEU A 192 11.88 -12.81 -20.04
C LEU A 192 10.79 -13.73 -19.48
N SER A 193 11.15 -14.54 -18.47
CA SER A 193 10.18 -15.31 -17.67
C SER A 193 9.29 -14.41 -16.82
N GLY A 194 8.22 -14.97 -16.23
CA GLY A 194 7.33 -14.21 -15.34
C GLY A 194 8.07 -13.54 -14.18
N GLY A 195 8.83 -14.31 -13.40
CA GLY A 195 9.66 -13.78 -12.32
C GLY A 195 10.73 -12.79 -12.79
N GLN A 196 11.29 -12.95 -14.00
CA GLN A 196 12.22 -11.97 -14.56
C GLN A 196 11.55 -10.64 -14.91
N ARG A 197 10.35 -10.67 -15.48
CA ARG A 197 9.56 -9.44 -15.73
C ARG A 197 9.19 -8.75 -14.42
N GLN A 198 8.83 -9.52 -13.40
CA GLN A 198 8.57 -9.01 -12.06
C GLN A 198 9.78 -8.24 -11.50
N ARG A 199 10.96 -8.86 -11.54
CA ARG A 199 12.22 -8.25 -11.11
C ARG A 199 12.52 -6.97 -11.91
N VAL A 200 12.30 -6.97 -13.23
CA VAL A 200 12.43 -5.75 -14.05
C VAL A 200 11.49 -4.65 -13.58
N MET A 201 10.25 -4.96 -13.21
CA MET A 201 9.31 -3.95 -12.70
C MET A 201 9.68 -3.41 -11.33
N ILE A 202 10.15 -4.27 -10.42
CA ILE A 202 10.71 -3.83 -9.14
C ILE A 202 11.89 -2.88 -9.41
N ALA A 203 12.76 -3.23 -10.36
CA ALA A 203 13.89 -2.38 -10.74
C ALA A 203 13.43 -1.01 -11.29
N ILE A 204 12.36 -0.97 -12.11
CA ILE A 204 11.78 0.29 -12.60
C ILE A 204 11.28 1.14 -11.43
N ALA A 205 10.45 0.56 -10.55
CA ALA A 205 9.84 1.26 -9.42
C ALA A 205 10.89 1.84 -8.44
N LEU A 206 12.03 1.17 -8.30
CA LEU A 206 13.10 1.56 -7.38
C LEU A 206 14.23 2.38 -8.02
N SER A 207 14.24 2.51 -9.34
CA SER A 207 15.36 3.13 -10.07
C SER A 207 15.64 4.59 -9.71
N ALA A 208 14.64 5.28 -9.15
CA ALA A 208 14.74 6.64 -8.65
C ALA A 208 15.04 6.75 -7.14
N HIS A 209 15.15 5.64 -6.42
CA HIS A 209 15.29 5.57 -4.96
C HIS A 209 14.14 6.25 -4.21
N PRO A 210 12.91 5.70 -4.30
CA PRO A 210 11.76 6.27 -3.64
C PRO A 210 11.83 6.13 -2.12
N ASP A 211 11.25 7.09 -1.40
CA ASP A 211 11.00 6.99 0.05
C ASP A 211 9.94 5.92 0.37
N LEU A 212 9.00 5.69 -0.55
CA LEU A 212 7.89 4.74 -0.40
C LEU A 212 7.78 3.84 -1.65
N LEU A 213 7.75 2.53 -1.44
CA LEU A 213 7.29 1.56 -2.43
C LEU A 213 5.87 1.08 -2.11
N ILE A 214 4.92 1.37 -3.00
CA ILE A 214 3.58 0.76 -2.96
C ILE A 214 3.60 -0.50 -3.83
N ALA A 215 3.35 -1.66 -3.23
CA ALA A 215 3.33 -2.93 -3.93
C ALA A 215 1.91 -3.51 -3.93
N ASP A 216 1.21 -3.37 -5.06
CA ASP A 216 -0.18 -3.80 -5.23
C ASP A 216 -0.24 -5.20 -5.86
N GLU A 217 -0.44 -6.22 -5.02
CA GLU A 217 -0.43 -7.64 -5.38
C GLU A 217 0.86 -8.06 -6.15
N PRO A 218 2.06 -7.79 -5.60
CA PRO A 218 3.32 -7.92 -6.32
C PRO A 218 3.77 -9.37 -6.55
N THR A 219 3.11 -10.35 -5.95
CA THR A 219 3.46 -11.78 -6.09
C THR A 219 2.37 -12.60 -6.77
N THR A 220 1.26 -11.97 -7.16
CA THR A 220 0.17 -12.65 -7.86
C THR A 220 0.64 -13.30 -9.16
N ALA A 221 0.15 -14.50 -9.42
CA ALA A 221 0.48 -15.32 -10.60
C ALA A 221 1.95 -15.78 -10.70
N LEU A 222 2.70 -15.77 -9.60
CA LEU A 222 4.02 -16.39 -9.48
C LEU A 222 3.93 -17.73 -8.76
N ASP A 223 4.90 -18.61 -9.00
CA ASP A 223 5.05 -19.83 -8.19
C ASP A 223 5.59 -19.51 -6.79
N VAL A 224 5.31 -20.38 -5.82
CA VAL A 224 5.66 -20.17 -4.39
C VAL A 224 7.16 -19.95 -4.18
N SER A 225 8.02 -20.57 -5.00
CA SER A 225 9.47 -20.39 -4.87
C SER A 225 9.93 -19.01 -5.36
N ILE A 226 9.34 -18.51 -6.44
CA ILE A 226 9.61 -17.14 -6.90
C ILE A 226 8.97 -16.11 -5.97
N GLU A 227 7.77 -16.36 -5.42
CA GLU A 227 7.13 -15.49 -4.44
C GLU A 227 8.06 -15.24 -3.24
N ALA A 228 8.57 -16.29 -2.59
CA ALA A 228 9.51 -16.16 -1.47
C ALA A 228 10.75 -15.32 -1.85
N GLN A 229 11.35 -15.57 -3.01
CA GLN A 229 12.50 -14.79 -3.48
C GLN A 229 12.19 -13.31 -3.73
N ILE A 230 10.95 -12.96 -4.07
CA ILE A 230 10.54 -11.57 -4.26
C ILE A 230 10.32 -10.89 -2.90
N LEU A 231 9.79 -11.61 -1.90
CA LEU A 231 9.65 -11.09 -0.53
C LEU A 231 11.01 -10.82 0.11
N ASP A 232 11.94 -11.77 0.03
CA ASP A 232 13.33 -11.60 0.49
C ASP A 232 13.97 -10.39 -0.17
N LEU A 233 13.84 -10.29 -1.50
CA LEU A 233 14.33 -9.16 -2.26
C LEU A 233 13.73 -7.83 -1.76
N MET A 234 12.42 -7.77 -1.50
CA MET A 234 11.79 -6.55 -1.03
C MET A 234 12.29 -6.12 0.35
N ARG A 235 12.51 -7.06 1.28
CA ARG A 235 13.11 -6.78 2.60
C ARG A 235 14.53 -6.22 2.45
N ASP A 236 15.37 -6.90 1.67
CA ASP A 236 16.75 -6.47 1.42
C ASP A 236 16.77 -5.04 0.84
N LEU A 237 15.87 -4.75 -0.10
CA LEU A 237 15.77 -3.43 -0.73
C LEU A 237 15.25 -2.37 0.26
N GLN A 238 14.32 -2.74 1.16
CA GLN A 238 13.82 -1.85 2.20
C GLN A 238 14.97 -1.36 3.10
N GLU A 239 15.80 -2.31 3.57
CA GLU A 239 16.94 -2.01 4.43
C GLU A 239 18.00 -1.19 3.70
N ASN A 240 18.34 -1.58 2.46
CA ASN A 240 19.38 -0.94 1.67
C ASN A 240 19.01 0.47 1.19
N PHE A 241 17.73 0.76 0.96
CA PHE A 241 17.26 2.06 0.47
C PHE A 241 16.62 2.94 1.54
N ASP A 242 16.53 2.49 2.79
CA ASP A 242 15.90 3.25 3.89
C ASP A 242 14.44 3.66 3.54
N MET A 243 13.73 2.80 2.82
CA MET A 243 12.39 3.08 2.30
C MET A 243 11.29 2.45 3.17
N ALA A 244 10.09 3.00 3.10
CA ALA A 244 8.89 2.33 3.60
C ALA A 244 8.24 1.48 2.50
N ILE A 245 7.49 0.46 2.90
CA ILE A 245 6.72 -0.39 1.99
C ILE A 245 5.24 -0.34 2.39
N MET A 246 4.37 -0.12 1.42
CA MET A 246 2.94 -0.38 1.55
C MET A 246 2.62 -1.62 0.73
N PHE A 247 2.38 -2.75 1.40
CA PHE A 247 2.20 -4.05 0.76
C PHE A 247 0.72 -4.43 0.74
N ILE A 248 0.13 -4.51 -0.44
CA ILE A 248 -1.27 -4.90 -0.64
C ILE A 248 -1.30 -6.33 -1.15
N THR A 249 -2.02 -7.20 -0.44
CA THR A 249 -2.22 -8.59 -0.86
C THR A 249 -3.53 -9.15 -0.31
N HIS A 250 -3.98 -10.24 -0.90
CA HIS A 250 -5.02 -11.09 -0.34
C HIS A 250 -4.44 -12.39 0.27
N ASN A 251 -3.13 -12.63 0.13
CA ASN A 251 -2.46 -13.79 0.72
C ASN A 251 -1.96 -13.44 2.14
N LEU A 252 -2.60 -14.03 3.14
CA LEU A 252 -2.31 -13.78 4.55
C LEU A 252 -0.99 -14.41 5.01
N GLY A 253 -0.54 -15.50 4.39
CA GLY A 253 0.77 -16.09 4.71
C GLY A 253 1.91 -15.15 4.32
N VAL A 254 1.78 -14.51 3.16
CA VAL A 254 2.75 -13.52 2.68
C VAL A 254 2.78 -12.27 3.55
N ILE A 255 1.61 -11.78 3.98
CA ILE A 255 1.57 -10.55 4.78
C ILE A 255 2.17 -10.75 6.18
N ALA A 256 1.94 -11.93 6.79
CA ALA A 256 2.48 -12.30 8.09
C ALA A 256 4.01 -12.29 8.08
N GLU A 257 4.60 -12.57 6.92
CA GLU A 257 6.03 -12.61 6.76
C GLU A 257 6.64 -11.19 6.68
N ILE A 258 6.05 -10.28 5.89
CA ILE A 258 6.70 -9.01 5.50
C ILE A 258 6.22 -7.76 6.25
N ALA A 259 5.00 -7.74 6.79
CA ALA A 259 4.42 -6.53 7.39
C ALA A 259 4.81 -6.35 8.87
N ASP A 260 5.00 -5.09 9.28
CA ASP A 260 5.13 -4.71 10.69
C ASP A 260 3.76 -4.42 11.31
N GLU A 261 2.88 -3.77 10.55
CA GLU A 261 1.52 -3.40 10.95
C GLU A 261 0.57 -3.71 9.80
N ILE A 262 -0.67 -4.10 10.12
CA ILE A 262 -1.66 -4.50 9.12
C ILE A 262 -2.95 -3.69 9.30
N VAL A 263 -3.46 -3.18 8.19
CA VAL A 263 -4.80 -2.59 8.05
C VAL A 263 -5.70 -3.59 7.32
N VAL A 264 -6.80 -3.97 7.96
CA VAL A 264 -7.81 -4.86 7.41
C VAL A 264 -8.94 -4.01 6.82
N MET A 265 -9.20 -4.20 5.53
CA MET A 265 -10.26 -3.51 4.79
C MET A 265 -11.43 -4.45 4.46
N TYR A 266 -12.65 -3.97 4.65
CA TYR A 266 -13.88 -4.65 4.24
C TYR A 266 -14.88 -3.64 3.67
N MET A 267 -15.34 -3.85 2.43
CA MET A 267 -16.32 -2.99 1.74
C MET A 267 -16.00 -1.48 1.83
N GLY A 268 -14.76 -1.12 1.52
CA GLY A 268 -14.27 0.26 1.53
C GLY A 268 -13.90 0.80 2.91
N LYS A 269 -14.14 0.05 3.98
CA LYS A 269 -13.93 0.49 5.36
C LYS A 269 -12.71 -0.17 5.96
N GLU A 270 -11.93 0.62 6.69
CA GLU A 270 -10.96 0.12 7.66
C GLU A 270 -11.73 -0.45 8.85
N VAL A 271 -11.61 -1.77 9.07
CA VAL A 271 -12.34 -2.50 10.10
C VAL A 271 -11.47 -2.92 11.28
N GLU A 272 -10.16 -3.07 11.06
CA GLU A 272 -9.19 -3.42 12.10
C GLU A 272 -7.78 -2.97 11.70
N ARG A 273 -6.97 -2.53 12.67
CA ARG A 273 -5.54 -2.25 12.51
C ARG A 273 -4.77 -2.65 13.76
N ALA A 274 -3.65 -3.35 13.60
CA ALA A 274 -2.73 -3.68 14.68
C ALA A 274 -1.34 -4.05 14.15
N ASP A 275 -0.38 -4.17 15.07
CA ASP A 275 0.88 -4.90 14.83
C ASP A 275 0.58 -6.30 14.28
N THR A 276 1.41 -6.77 13.35
CA THR A 276 1.20 -8.06 12.68
C THR A 276 1.04 -9.21 13.67
N ILE A 277 1.84 -9.28 14.74
CA ILE A 277 1.77 -10.39 15.70
C ILE A 277 0.45 -10.35 16.45
N GLU A 278 0.08 -9.18 16.99
CA GLU A 278 -1.17 -9.01 17.75
C GLU A 278 -2.41 -9.27 16.88
N LEU A 279 -2.41 -8.87 15.61
CA LEU A 279 -3.53 -9.14 14.70
C LEU A 279 -3.73 -10.64 14.49
N PHE A 280 -2.64 -11.41 14.34
CA PHE A 280 -2.71 -12.85 14.08
C PHE A 280 -3.03 -13.66 15.33
N GLU A 281 -2.50 -13.26 16.49
CA GLU A 281 -2.73 -13.97 17.75
C GLU A 281 -4.08 -13.61 18.37
N ASN A 282 -4.49 -12.34 18.31
CA ASN A 282 -5.67 -11.82 19.00
C ASN A 282 -6.53 -10.91 18.10
N PRO A 283 -7.04 -11.39 16.95
CA PRO A 283 -7.91 -10.59 16.09
C PRO A 283 -9.18 -10.17 16.84
N LYS A 284 -9.57 -8.90 16.68
CA LYS A 284 -10.66 -8.26 17.42
C LYS A 284 -11.94 -8.18 16.59
N HIS A 285 -11.86 -7.88 15.29
CA HIS A 285 -13.03 -7.79 14.44
C HIS A 285 -13.42 -9.19 13.93
N PRO A 286 -14.70 -9.62 14.04
CA PRO A 286 -15.12 -10.97 13.62
C PRO A 286 -14.80 -11.31 12.15
N TYR A 287 -14.80 -10.30 11.27
CA TYR A 287 -14.31 -10.47 9.89
C TYR A 287 -12.85 -10.91 9.83
N THR A 288 -11.96 -10.26 10.58
CA THR A 288 -10.53 -10.59 10.63
C THR A 288 -10.32 -11.99 11.19
N THR A 289 -11.05 -12.35 12.26
CA THR A 289 -11.04 -13.70 12.82
C THR A 289 -11.41 -14.75 11.75
N SER A 290 -12.48 -14.50 11.00
CA SER A 290 -12.91 -15.41 9.93
C SER A 290 -11.92 -15.43 8.75
N LEU A 291 -11.33 -14.29 8.41
CA LEU A 291 -10.32 -14.16 7.35
C LEU A 291 -9.06 -14.97 7.67
N LEU A 292 -8.55 -14.84 8.90
CA LEU A 292 -7.39 -15.61 9.39
C LEU A 292 -7.72 -17.09 9.58
N GLY A 293 -8.92 -17.42 10.05
CA GLY A 293 -9.38 -18.80 10.20
C GLY A 293 -9.50 -19.57 8.89
N SER A 294 -9.62 -18.87 7.75
CA SER A 294 -9.57 -19.47 6.41
C SER A 294 -8.16 -19.86 5.94
N ILE A 295 -7.11 -19.51 6.69
CA ILE A 295 -5.74 -19.93 6.38
C ILE A 295 -5.59 -21.42 6.74
N PRO A 296 -5.15 -22.28 5.80
CA PRO A 296 -4.89 -23.68 6.10
C PRO A 296 -3.70 -23.82 7.06
N GLU A 297 -3.93 -24.41 8.23
CA GLU A 297 -2.86 -24.78 9.16
C GLU A 297 -2.08 -26.00 8.63
N ILE A 298 -0.76 -25.84 8.47
CA ILE A 298 0.10 -26.93 7.98
C ILE A 298 0.23 -27.98 9.08
N GLY A 299 -0.39 -29.15 8.87
CA GLY A 299 -0.26 -30.32 9.74
C GLY A 299 -1.56 -30.76 10.42
N GLU A 300 -2.60 -29.93 10.44
CA GLU A 300 -3.92 -30.31 10.93
C GLU A 300 -4.82 -30.76 9.76
N LYS A 301 -5.30 -32.01 9.81
CA LYS A 301 -6.38 -32.47 8.93
C LYS A 301 -7.72 -31.92 9.43
N LYS A 302 -7.98 -30.62 9.23
CA LYS A 302 -9.36 -30.12 9.27
C LYS A 302 -10.12 -30.68 8.06
N SER A 303 -11.30 -31.24 8.28
CA SER A 303 -12.08 -31.94 7.23
C SER A 303 -12.65 -30.99 6.18
N GLU A 304 -12.82 -29.72 6.52
CA GLU A 304 -13.28 -28.65 5.63
C GLU A 304 -12.55 -27.35 6.00
N LEU A 305 -12.19 -26.55 4.99
CA LEU A 305 -11.62 -25.22 5.20
C LEU A 305 -12.72 -24.31 5.77
N ALA A 306 -12.44 -23.60 6.85
CA ALA A 306 -13.38 -22.61 7.36
C ALA A 306 -13.56 -21.51 6.29
N THR A 307 -14.79 -21.32 5.84
CA THR A 307 -15.13 -20.26 4.89
C THR A 307 -15.97 -19.22 5.59
N ILE A 308 -15.80 -17.96 5.20
CA ILE A 308 -16.67 -16.89 5.69
C ILE A 308 -18.05 -17.09 5.08
N GLU A 309 -19.04 -17.43 5.90
CA GLU A 309 -20.39 -17.72 5.45
C GLU A 309 -21.05 -16.51 4.74
N GLY A 310 -22.02 -16.81 3.88
CA GLY A 310 -22.79 -15.83 3.14
C GLY A 310 -22.10 -15.28 1.88
N MET A 311 -22.77 -14.32 1.23
CA MET A 311 -22.25 -13.64 0.05
C MET A 311 -21.79 -12.23 0.42
N VAL A 312 -20.72 -11.78 -0.24
CA VAL A 312 -20.26 -10.39 -0.14
C VAL A 312 -21.41 -9.46 -0.56
N PRO A 313 -21.76 -8.44 0.26
CA PRO A 313 -22.81 -7.49 -0.08
C PRO A 313 -22.53 -6.78 -1.39
N SER A 314 -23.60 -6.32 -2.06
CA SER A 314 -23.45 -5.47 -3.23
C SER A 314 -22.87 -4.12 -2.81
N PRO A 315 -21.83 -3.60 -3.50
CA PRO A 315 -21.29 -2.27 -3.23
C PRO A 315 -22.30 -1.14 -3.49
N PHE A 316 -23.39 -1.42 -4.22
CA PHE A 316 -24.47 -0.47 -4.50
C PHE A 316 -25.54 -0.42 -3.40
N ASN A 317 -25.62 -1.44 -2.55
CA ASN A 317 -26.64 -1.57 -1.53
C ASN A 317 -26.03 -2.19 -0.28
N LEU A 318 -25.25 -1.37 0.43
CA LEU A 318 -24.64 -1.78 1.68
C LEU A 318 -25.73 -1.95 2.76
N PRO A 319 -25.61 -2.98 3.61
CA PRO A 319 -26.54 -3.16 4.71
C PRO A 319 -26.41 -2.01 5.72
N PRO A 320 -27.51 -1.64 6.41
CA PRO A 320 -27.49 -0.61 7.45
C PRO A 320 -26.67 -1.07 8.66
N GLY A 321 -26.24 -0.12 9.49
CA GLY A 321 -25.38 -0.41 10.64
C GLY A 321 -24.02 -0.97 10.22
N CYS A 322 -23.49 -1.96 10.94
CA CYS A 322 -22.23 -2.62 10.63
C CYS A 322 -22.31 -3.37 9.29
N VAL A 323 -21.48 -2.97 8.31
CA VAL A 323 -21.50 -3.57 6.95
C VAL A 323 -21.25 -5.09 6.91
N PHE A 324 -20.61 -5.64 7.94
CA PHE A 324 -20.30 -7.06 8.05
C PHE A 324 -21.40 -7.86 8.77
N HIS A 325 -22.40 -7.20 9.38
CA HIS A 325 -23.43 -7.86 10.18
C HIS A 325 -24.15 -9.04 9.49
N PRO A 326 -24.39 -9.07 8.17
CA PRO A 326 -25.06 -10.19 7.52
C PRO A 326 -24.23 -11.49 7.47
N ARG A 327 -22.91 -11.39 7.69
CA ARG A 327 -21.94 -12.50 7.65
C ARG A 327 -21.23 -12.69 9.00
N CYS A 328 -21.61 -11.90 10.01
CA CYS A 328 -20.93 -11.86 11.30
C CYS A 328 -21.44 -12.99 12.20
N PRO A 329 -20.58 -13.89 12.69
CA PRO A 329 -20.98 -14.93 13.65
C PRO A 329 -21.40 -14.31 15.01
N GLU A 330 -20.81 -13.16 15.35
CA GLU A 330 -21.10 -12.38 16.57
C GLU A 330 -22.16 -11.28 16.32
N TYR A 331 -23.08 -11.52 15.39
CA TYR A 331 -24.14 -10.56 15.07
C TYR A 331 -25.08 -10.35 16.27
N MET A 332 -25.25 -9.08 16.68
CA MET A 332 -26.21 -8.67 17.71
C MET A 332 -27.46 -8.05 17.04
N PRO A 333 -28.60 -8.77 16.96
CA PRO A 333 -29.82 -8.25 16.33
C PRO A 333 -30.37 -7.03 17.05
N GLY A 334 -30.83 -6.04 16.28
CA GLY A 334 -31.32 -4.76 16.79
C GLY A 334 -30.21 -3.77 17.16
N LYS A 335 -28.95 -4.20 17.14
CA LYS A 335 -27.75 -3.39 17.41
C LYS A 335 -26.92 -3.24 16.15
N CYS A 336 -26.34 -4.34 15.66
CA CYS A 336 -25.40 -4.33 14.53
C CYS A 336 -26.05 -3.98 13.18
N ASP A 337 -27.36 -4.20 13.02
CA ASP A 337 -28.14 -3.85 11.82
C ASP A 337 -28.68 -2.40 11.85
N LYS A 338 -28.49 -1.68 12.96
CA LYS A 338 -28.99 -0.31 13.14
C LYS A 338 -27.89 0.70 13.40
N VAL A 339 -26.89 0.33 14.18
CA VAL A 339 -25.81 1.20 14.62
C VAL A 339 -24.57 0.89 13.80
N TYR A 340 -24.01 1.93 13.19
CA TYR A 340 -22.71 1.83 12.53
C TYR A 340 -21.60 2.05 13.57
N PRO A 341 -20.66 1.10 13.74
CA PRO A 341 -19.60 1.23 14.72
C PRO A 341 -18.61 2.36 14.37
N GLU A 342 -18.23 3.12 15.40
CA GLU A 342 -17.08 4.02 15.34
C GLU A 342 -15.78 3.22 15.29
N TYR A 343 -14.73 3.88 14.79
CA TYR A 343 -13.40 3.29 14.73
C TYR A 343 -12.61 3.80 15.92
N ASP A 344 -12.23 2.89 16.81
CA ASP A 344 -11.63 3.24 18.08
C ASP A 344 -10.54 2.25 18.47
N GLU A 345 -9.67 2.69 19.37
CA GLU A 345 -8.61 1.89 19.98
C GLU A 345 -9.20 0.97 21.05
N VAL A 346 -9.33 -0.31 20.73
CA VAL A 346 -9.99 -1.29 21.62
C VAL A 346 -9.00 -1.89 22.62
N VAL A 347 -7.71 -1.89 22.28
CA VAL A 347 -6.56 -2.21 23.13
C VAL A 347 -5.40 -1.32 22.65
N ASP A 348 -4.42 -1.03 23.51
CA ASP A 348 -3.21 -0.23 23.16
C ASP A 348 -2.59 -0.67 21.82
N GLY A 349 -2.56 0.23 20.83
CA GLY A 349 -2.05 -0.02 19.48
C GLY A 349 -2.95 -0.89 18.58
N HIS A 350 -4.16 -1.27 19.04
CA HIS A 350 -5.10 -2.15 18.33
C HIS A 350 -6.44 -1.47 18.15
N TRP A 351 -6.73 -1.11 16.91
CA TRP A 351 -7.93 -0.40 16.52
C TRP A 351 -8.93 -1.32 15.84
N ALA A 352 -10.21 -1.17 16.14
CA ALA A 352 -11.27 -1.95 15.51
C ALA A 352 -12.54 -1.12 15.30
N ARG A 353 -13.40 -1.59 14.38
CA ARG A 353 -14.70 -1.01 14.10
C ARG A 353 -15.82 -1.99 14.44
N CYS A 354 -16.03 -2.28 15.73
CA CYS A 354 -16.97 -3.33 16.15
C CYS A 354 -17.70 -3.02 17.46
N LEU A 355 -19.04 -3.14 17.46
CA LEU A 355 -19.89 -2.89 18.63
C LEU A 355 -19.68 -3.88 19.79
N LEU A 356 -18.86 -4.92 19.63
CA LEU A 356 -18.42 -5.77 20.74
C LEU A 356 -17.55 -5.00 21.75
N TYR A 357 -16.98 -3.87 21.34
CA TYR A 357 -16.12 -3.03 22.17
C TYR A 357 -16.84 -1.73 22.52
N ASP A 358 -16.77 -1.35 23.79
CA ASP A 358 -17.54 -0.21 24.31
C ASP A 358 -17.20 1.12 23.64
N GLY A 359 -15.94 1.33 23.27
CA GLY A 359 -15.46 2.55 22.59
C GLY A 359 -15.94 2.70 21.15
N CYS A 360 -16.30 1.59 20.49
CA CYS A 360 -16.82 1.65 19.11
C CYS A 360 -18.31 2.04 19.03
N TRP A 361 -18.98 2.32 20.17
CA TRP A 361 -20.36 2.77 20.18
C TRP A 361 -20.43 4.29 19.98
N PRO A 362 -21.17 4.78 18.96
CA PRO A 362 -21.30 6.21 18.75
C PRO A 362 -21.91 6.95 19.96
N ASP A 363 -21.44 8.16 20.25
CA ASP A 363 -21.93 9.01 21.36
C ASP A 363 -23.33 9.62 21.12
N THR A 364 -24.02 9.21 20.05
CA THR A 364 -25.37 9.69 19.75
C THR A 364 -26.41 9.12 20.73
N GLN A 365 -27.43 9.92 21.07
CA GLN A 365 -28.52 9.49 21.96
C GLN A 365 -29.22 8.22 21.45
N GLU A 366 -29.39 8.09 20.13
CA GLU A 366 -30.01 6.91 19.51
C GLU A 366 -29.14 5.65 19.68
N ALA A 367 -27.83 5.74 19.43
CA ALA A 367 -26.92 4.61 19.58
C ALA A 367 -26.80 4.17 21.04
N GLN A 368 -26.72 5.11 21.99
CA GLN A 368 -26.65 4.79 23.42
C GLN A 368 -27.96 4.17 23.93
N ALA A 369 -29.12 4.64 23.47
CA ALA A 369 -30.40 4.00 23.78
C ALA A 369 -30.48 2.56 23.23
N ILE A 370 -29.94 2.31 22.02
CA ILE A 370 -29.85 0.96 21.44
C ILE A 370 -28.87 0.09 22.22
N LYS A 371 -27.74 0.64 22.69
CA LYS A 371 -26.75 -0.06 23.51
C LYS A 371 -27.37 -0.64 24.78
N GLU A 372 -28.13 0.18 25.49
CA GLU A 372 -28.80 -0.15 26.75
C GLU A 372 -30.05 -1.02 26.59
N SER A 373 -30.63 -1.07 25.38
CA SER A 373 -31.74 -1.97 25.09
C SER A 373 -31.28 -3.43 25.14
N ALA A 374 -31.96 -4.21 26.00
CA ALA A 374 -31.65 -5.61 26.32
C ALA A 374 -32.04 -6.57 25.20
#